data_AF-A0A7W8GEP9-F1
#
_entry.id   AF-A0A7W8GEP9-F1
#
_cell.length_a   1.000
_cell.length_b   1.000
_cell.length_c   1.000
_cell.angle_alpha   90.00
_cell.angle_beta   90.00
_cell.angle_gamma   90.00
#
_symmetry.space_group_name_H-M   'P 1'
#
loop_
_entity.id
_entity.type
_entity.pdbx_description
1 polymer ?
#
loop_
_entity_poly.entity_id
_entity_poly.type
_entity_poly.pdbx_seq_one_letter_code
_entity_poly.pdbx_strand_id
1 'polypeptide(L)'
;MGRLSKSAQQYLGQVYTPSTMALLMTKMIMHPPEPGEALKVAEPAAGSGTLVLAAAQALEDLGVSRLHMRGVATDLNPFAVDMALVNLGLAGVPAIVRYGNSLTEQVFREYPAPAWPFAYPYSGETKAERLRGIDVLDILRLTVPLPVRAAG
;
A
#
# COMPACT_ATOMS: atom_id res chain seq x y z
N MET A 1 -2.00 26.87 5.20
CA MET A 1 -3.32 26.27 5.52
C MET A 1 -3.26 25.72 6.93
N GLY A 2 -4.15 26.16 7.84
CA GLY A 2 -4.15 25.74 9.24
C GLY A 2 -4.66 24.31 9.42
N ARG A 3 -3.99 23.49 10.24
CA ARG A 3 -4.47 22.15 10.60
C ARG A 3 -5.78 22.29 11.38
N LEU A 4 -6.83 21.63 10.90
CA LEU A 4 -8.11 21.52 11.60
C LEU A 4 -7.93 20.77 12.93
N SER A 5 -8.77 21.09 13.92
CA SER A 5 -8.81 20.35 15.18
C SER A 5 -9.23 18.90 14.93
N LYS A 6 -8.84 17.99 15.84
CA LYS A 6 -9.19 16.56 15.76
C LYS A 6 -10.71 16.35 15.65
N SER A 7 -11.49 17.15 16.37
CA SER A 7 -12.95 17.16 16.31
C SER A 7 -13.49 17.65 14.97
N ALA A 8 -12.89 18.68 14.37
CA ALA A 8 -13.28 19.16 13.04
C ALA A 8 -12.94 18.14 11.94
N GLN A 9 -11.81 17.42 12.05
CA GLN A 9 -11.47 16.33 11.14
C GLN A 9 -12.46 15.16 11.23
N GLN A 10 -12.81 14.74 12.46
CA GLN A 10 -13.83 13.72 12.69
C GLN A 10 -15.21 14.15 12.18
N TYR A 11 -15.58 15.42 12.36
CA TYR A 11 -16.83 15.98 11.85
C TYR A 11 -16.89 16.02 10.32
N LEU A 12 -15.73 16.18 9.66
CA LEU A 12 -15.58 16.07 8.21
C LEU A 12 -15.45 14.60 7.73
N GLY A 13 -15.66 13.63 8.61
CA GLY A 13 -15.64 12.20 8.26
C GLY A 13 -14.24 11.56 8.17
N GLN A 14 -13.18 12.26 8.58
CA GLN A 14 -11.84 11.67 8.66
C GLN A 14 -11.73 10.81 9.92
N VAL A 15 -12.07 9.53 9.79
CA VAL A 15 -12.00 8.53 10.86
C VAL A 15 -10.95 7.49 10.48
N TYR A 16 -10.01 7.22 11.38
CA TYR A 16 -8.97 6.22 11.16
C TYR A 16 -9.49 4.83 11.51
N THR A 17 -9.35 3.88 10.58
CA THR A 17 -9.59 2.46 10.83
C THR A 17 -8.51 1.91 11.76
N PRO A 18 -8.85 1.43 12.98
CA PRO A 18 -7.88 0.78 13.85
C PRO A 18 -7.29 -0.47 13.19
N SER A 19 -6.02 -0.76 13.43
CA SER A 19 -5.31 -1.88 12.78
C SER A 19 -6.00 -3.23 12.97
N THR A 20 -6.54 -3.50 14.17
CA THR A 20 -7.28 -4.74 14.46
C THR A 20 -8.54 -4.88 13.60
N MET A 21 -9.25 -3.78 13.32
CA MET A 21 -10.43 -3.79 12.44
C MET A 21 -10.03 -3.96 10.98
N ALA A 22 -8.96 -3.30 10.56
CA ALA A 22 -8.41 -3.49 9.21
C ALA A 22 -8.03 -4.96 8.97
N LEU A 23 -7.31 -5.58 9.92
CA LEU A 23 -6.93 -7.00 9.84
C LEU A 23 -8.13 -7.94 9.88
N LEU A 24 -9.13 -7.66 10.73
CA LEU A 24 -10.36 -8.45 10.76
C LEU A 24 -11.04 -8.44 9.39
N MET A 25 -11.27 -7.25 8.82
CA MET A 25 -11.93 -7.10 7.52
C MET A 25 -11.14 -7.75 6.39
N THR A 26 -9.81 -7.57 6.34
CA THR A 26 -9.00 -8.16 5.27
C THR A 26 -8.96 -9.68 5.38
N LYS A 27 -8.81 -10.24 6.58
CA LYS A 27 -8.81 -11.71 6.78
C LYS A 27 -10.12 -12.39 6.39
N MET A 28 -11.25 -11.66 6.42
CA MET A 28 -12.54 -12.22 5.98
C MET A 28 -12.63 -12.41 4.46
N ILE A 29 -11.86 -11.65 3.68
CA ILE A 29 -11.95 -11.63 2.21
C ILE A 29 -10.67 -12.11 1.52
N MET A 30 -9.55 -12.14 2.23
CA MET A 30 -8.25 -12.42 1.64
C MET A 30 -8.15 -13.89 1.20
N HIS A 31 -7.58 -14.09 0.02
CA HIS A 31 -7.31 -15.41 -0.54
C HIS A 31 -6.00 -15.37 -1.34
N PRO A 32 -5.35 -16.53 -1.59
CA PRO A 32 -4.23 -16.60 -2.52
C PRO A 32 -4.68 -16.16 -3.92
N PRO A 33 -3.84 -15.46 -4.70
CA PRO A 33 -4.13 -15.16 -6.09
C PRO A 33 -4.26 -16.46 -6.91
N GLU A 34 -4.91 -16.38 -8.07
CA GLU A 34 -4.88 -17.49 -9.03
C GLU A 34 -3.48 -17.64 -9.65
N PRO A 35 -3.04 -18.86 -10.02
CA PRO A 35 -1.77 -19.07 -10.69
C PRO A 35 -1.66 -18.24 -11.98
N GLY A 36 -0.54 -17.53 -12.15
CA GLY A 36 -0.33 -16.62 -13.27
C GLY A 36 -0.89 -15.21 -13.07
N GLU A 37 -1.51 -14.93 -11.92
CA GLU A 37 -2.05 -13.60 -11.58
C GLU A 37 -1.43 -12.99 -10.33
N ALA A 38 -1.50 -11.66 -10.23
CA ALA A 38 -1.26 -10.93 -8.98
C ALA A 38 -2.60 -10.45 -8.41
N LEU A 39 -2.78 -10.59 -7.10
CA LEU A 39 -4.00 -10.17 -6.41
C LEU A 39 -4.17 -8.65 -6.52
N LYS A 40 -5.30 -8.21 -7.06
CA LYS A 40 -5.63 -6.78 -7.17
C LYS A 40 -6.39 -6.34 -5.93
N VAL A 41 -5.86 -5.34 -5.23
CA VAL A 41 -6.48 -4.75 -4.04
C VAL A 41 -6.77 -3.29 -4.33
N ALA A 42 -8.01 -2.86 -4.14
CA ALA A 42 -8.42 -1.47 -4.33
C ALA A 42 -8.98 -0.91 -3.02
N GLU A 43 -8.53 0.28 -2.65
CA GLU A 43 -9.06 1.07 -1.54
C GLU A 43 -9.43 2.48 -2.07
N PRO A 44 -10.73 2.80 -2.30
CA PRO A 44 -11.18 4.11 -2.74
C PRO A 44 -11.13 5.26 -1.71
N ALA A 45 -10.96 4.99 -0.42
CA ALA A 45 -10.88 6.02 0.63
C ALA A 45 -9.77 5.68 1.64
N ALA A 46 -8.57 5.55 1.10
CA ALA A 46 -7.48 4.81 1.72
C ALA A 46 -6.97 5.39 3.05
N GLY A 47 -7.18 6.67 3.33
CA GLY A 47 -6.62 7.34 4.49
C GLY A 47 -5.09 7.19 4.51
N SER A 48 -4.56 6.66 5.61
CA SER A 48 -3.13 6.35 5.76
C SER A 48 -2.70 5.01 5.12
N GLY A 49 -3.55 4.36 4.33
CA GLY A 49 -3.28 3.09 3.66
C GLY A 49 -3.39 1.85 4.56
N THR A 50 -3.98 1.97 5.76
CA THR A 50 -4.01 0.90 6.78
C THR A 50 -4.68 -0.38 6.29
N LEU A 51 -5.74 -0.28 5.49
CA LEU A 51 -6.42 -1.44 4.91
C LEU A 51 -5.54 -2.18 3.89
N VAL A 52 -4.78 -1.45 3.08
CA VAL A 52 -3.86 -2.05 2.10
C VAL A 52 -2.67 -2.71 2.82
N LEU A 53 -2.16 -2.14 3.91
CA LEU A 53 -1.17 -2.79 4.78
C LEU A 53 -1.73 -4.08 5.40
N ALA A 54 -2.95 -4.03 5.93
CA ALA A 54 -3.61 -5.20 6.51
C ALA A 54 -3.92 -6.27 5.45
N ALA A 55 -4.13 -5.88 4.19
CA ALA A 55 -4.29 -6.81 3.08
C ALA A 55 -2.98 -7.54 2.77
N ALA A 56 -1.85 -6.82 2.72
CA ALA A 56 -0.53 -7.42 2.58
C ALA A 56 -0.22 -8.40 3.73
N GLN A 57 -0.50 -8.01 4.98
CA GLN A 57 -0.31 -8.90 6.13
C GLN A 57 -1.21 -10.14 6.06
N ALA A 58 -2.49 -9.98 5.70
CA ALA A 58 -3.40 -11.11 5.58
C ALA A 58 -2.97 -12.08 4.47
N LEU A 59 -2.37 -11.57 3.38
CA LEU A 59 -1.83 -12.41 2.31
C LEU A 59 -0.61 -13.22 2.78
N GLU A 60 0.26 -12.59 3.58
CA GLU A 60 1.41 -13.28 4.20
C GLU A 60 1.01 -14.31 5.24
N ASP A 61 -0.07 -14.06 5.99
CA ASP A 61 -0.64 -15.03 6.91
C ASP A 61 -1.14 -16.31 6.19
N LEU A 62 -1.41 -16.23 4.88
CA LEU A 62 -1.71 -17.37 4.01
C LEU A 62 -0.45 -18.03 3.41
N GLY A 63 0.75 -17.58 3.78
CA GLY A 63 2.02 -18.07 3.26
C GLY A 63 2.38 -17.51 1.88
N VAL A 64 1.66 -16.50 1.38
CA VAL A 64 1.88 -15.88 0.07
C VAL A 64 2.59 -14.54 0.24
N SER A 65 3.67 -14.31 -0.51
CA SER A 65 4.41 -13.05 -0.48
C SER A 65 3.53 -11.85 -0.85
N ARG A 66 3.67 -10.72 -0.14
CA ARG A 66 3.05 -9.43 -0.51
C ARG A 66 3.46 -8.92 -1.89
N LEU A 67 4.52 -9.45 -2.50
CA LEU A 67 4.90 -9.11 -3.88
C LEU A 67 3.95 -9.71 -4.92
N HIS A 68 3.07 -10.64 -4.52
CA HIS A 68 2.01 -11.18 -5.37
C HIS A 68 0.73 -10.36 -5.37
N MET A 69 0.73 -9.16 -4.80
CA MET A 69 -0.40 -8.23 -4.89
C MET A 69 -0.03 -6.92 -5.60
N ARG A 70 -1.05 -6.26 -6.14
CA ARG A 70 -1.01 -4.90 -6.69
C ARG A 70 -2.11 -4.08 -6.04
N GLY A 71 -1.72 -3.16 -5.17
CA GLY A 71 -2.62 -2.24 -4.48
C GLY A 71 -2.90 -0.98 -5.29
N VAL A 72 -4.12 -0.46 -5.21
CA VAL A 72 -4.50 0.89 -5.63
C VAL A 72 -5.19 1.57 -4.45
N ALA A 73 -4.53 2.56 -3.86
CA ALA A 73 -5.03 3.32 -2.72
C ALA A 73 -5.38 4.74 -3.18
N THR A 74 -6.65 5.12 -3.17
CA THR A 74 -7.11 6.46 -3.57
C THR A 74 -7.60 7.22 -2.35
N ASP A 75 -7.27 8.50 -2.26
CA ASP A 75 -7.84 9.40 -1.25
C ASP A 75 -7.99 10.82 -1.82
N LEU A 76 -9.02 11.52 -1.33
CA LEU A 76 -9.31 12.91 -1.70
C LEU A 76 -8.46 13.91 -0.89
N ASN A 77 -7.89 13.49 0.24
CA ASN A 77 -7.03 14.33 1.05
C ASN A 77 -5.55 14.11 0.67
N PRO A 78 -4.84 15.12 0.12
CA PRO A 78 -3.44 14.96 -0.26
C PRO A 78 -2.52 14.61 0.92
N PHE A 79 -2.84 15.01 2.16
CA PHE A 79 -2.05 14.59 3.33
C PHE A 79 -2.23 13.09 3.64
N ALA A 80 -3.42 12.55 3.39
CA ALA A 80 -3.67 11.12 3.54
C ALA A 80 -2.88 10.32 2.49
N VAL A 81 -2.86 10.82 1.25
CA VAL A 81 -2.03 10.29 0.15
C VAL A 81 -0.55 10.24 0.54
N ASP A 82 0.01 11.32 1.10
CA ASP A 82 1.40 11.33 1.55
C ASP A 82 1.66 10.29 2.65
N MET A 83 0.76 10.18 3.65
CA MET A 83 0.89 9.18 4.71
C MET A 83 0.79 7.75 4.19
N ALA A 84 -0.17 7.48 3.30
CA ALA A 84 -0.33 6.17 2.66
C ALA A 84 0.91 5.80 1.85
N LEU A 85 1.47 6.74 1.10
CA LEU A 85 2.69 6.51 0.32
C LEU A 85 3.88 6.16 1.22
N VAL A 86 4.09 6.89 2.32
CA VAL A 86 5.15 6.59 3.29
C VAL A 86 4.93 5.22 3.92
N ASN A 87 3.73 4.94 4.42
CA ASN A 87 3.42 3.69 5.09
C ASN A 87 3.58 2.47 4.17
N LEU A 88 3.03 2.53 2.96
CA LEU A 88 3.10 1.43 1.99
C LEU A 88 4.51 1.28 1.42
N GLY A 89 5.22 2.39 1.20
CA GLY A 89 6.61 2.38 0.76
C GLY A 89 7.54 1.75 1.78
N LEU A 90 7.45 2.15 3.05
CA LEU A 90 8.24 1.58 4.15
C LEU A 90 7.87 0.13 4.45
N ALA A 91 6.62 -0.26 4.20
CA ALA A 91 6.21 -1.65 4.30
C ALA A 91 6.59 -2.49 3.07
N GLY A 92 7.17 -1.92 2.01
CA GLY A 92 7.51 -2.66 0.80
C GLY A 92 6.27 -3.28 0.12
N VAL A 93 5.10 -2.64 0.23
CA VAL A 93 3.86 -3.12 -0.39
C VAL A 93 3.77 -2.56 -1.81
N PRO A 94 3.63 -3.41 -2.86
CA PRO A 94 3.47 -2.92 -4.22
C PRO A 94 2.10 -2.26 -4.39
N ALA A 95 2.08 -0.93 -4.42
CA ALA A 95 0.86 -0.16 -4.57
C ALA A 95 1.07 1.13 -5.38
N ILE A 96 0.00 1.60 -6.02
CA ILE A 96 -0.14 2.97 -6.51
C ILE A 96 -1.02 3.73 -5.52
N VAL A 97 -0.52 4.86 -5.01
CA VAL A 97 -1.32 5.78 -4.22
C VAL A 97 -1.79 6.93 -5.11
N ARG A 98 -3.09 7.25 -5.07
CA ARG A 98 -3.74 8.23 -5.93
C ARG A 98 -4.28 9.36 -5.07
N TYR A 99 -3.92 10.58 -5.43
CA TYR A 99 -4.74 11.74 -5.06
C TYR A 99 -5.88 11.83 -6.08
N GLY A 100 -7.10 11.57 -5.64
CA GLY A 100 -8.24 11.46 -6.53
C GLY A 100 -9.58 11.48 -5.82
N ASN A 101 -10.64 11.63 -6.60
CA ASN A 101 -12.01 11.49 -6.15
C ASN A 101 -12.57 10.17 -6.69
N SER A 102 -12.74 9.18 -5.83
CA SER A 102 -13.24 7.86 -6.23
C SER A 102 -14.71 7.84 -6.64
N LEU A 103 -15.52 8.85 -6.26
CA LEU A 103 -16.92 8.96 -6.71
C LEU A 103 -17.02 9.46 -8.15
N THR A 104 -16.12 10.34 -8.57
CA THR A 104 -16.06 10.86 -9.95
C THR A 104 -15.03 10.17 -10.82
N GLU A 105 -14.29 9.20 -10.24
CA GLU A 105 -13.14 8.51 -10.83
C GLU A 105 -12.00 9.45 -11.30
N GLN A 106 -12.02 10.72 -10.87
CA GLN A 106 -11.00 11.68 -11.24
C GLN A 106 -9.71 11.40 -10.48
N VAL A 107 -8.62 11.17 -11.22
CA VAL A 107 -7.28 11.04 -10.65
C VAL A 107 -6.51 12.34 -10.91
N PHE A 108 -6.19 13.07 -9.85
CA PHE A 108 -5.39 14.29 -9.94
C PHE A 108 -3.90 13.97 -10.06
N ARG A 109 -3.44 12.93 -9.35
CA ARG A 109 -2.04 12.47 -9.37
C ARG A 109 -1.92 11.03 -8.89
N GLU A 110 -0.91 10.32 -9.40
CA GLU A 110 -0.52 8.98 -8.97
C GLU A 110 0.92 8.97 -8.44
N TYR A 111 1.14 8.13 -7.44
CA TYR A 111 2.42 7.94 -6.78
C TYR A 111 2.67 6.44 -6.62
N PRO A 112 3.48 5.80 -7.47
CA PRO A 112 3.86 4.41 -7.27
C PRO A 112 4.76 4.31 -6.04
N ALA A 113 4.43 3.38 -5.13
CA ALA A 113 5.30 3.03 -4.03
C ALA A 113 6.58 2.35 -4.57
N PRO A 114 7.72 2.46 -3.86
CA PRO A 114 8.97 1.78 -4.20
C PRO A 114 8.83 0.31 -4.64
N ALA A 115 7.96 -0.45 -3.98
CA ALA A 115 7.77 -1.86 -4.28
C ALA A 115 6.96 -2.15 -5.57
N TRP A 116 6.33 -1.13 -6.18
CA TRP A 116 5.45 -1.30 -7.35
C TRP A 116 6.06 -2.07 -8.54
N PRO A 117 7.32 -1.83 -8.94
CA PRO A 117 7.95 -2.55 -10.05
C PRO A 117 8.23 -4.03 -9.73
N PHE A 118 8.28 -4.37 -8.44
CA PHE A 118 8.63 -5.71 -7.96
C PHE A 118 7.42 -6.61 -7.77
N ALA A 119 6.20 -6.16 -8.10
CA ALA A 119 5.03 -7.03 -8.07
C ALA A 119 5.06 -8.05 -9.22
N TYR A 120 4.94 -9.34 -8.92
CA TYR A 120 4.97 -10.43 -9.90
C TYR A 120 3.82 -11.43 -9.71
N PRO A 121 3.38 -12.12 -10.78
CA PRO A 121 2.32 -13.11 -10.70
C PRO A 121 2.64 -14.25 -9.73
N TYR A 122 1.62 -14.79 -9.10
CA TYR A 122 1.71 -15.94 -8.21
C TYR A 122 1.86 -17.24 -9.00
N SER A 123 2.76 -18.11 -8.56
CA SER A 123 3.11 -19.36 -9.26
C SER A 123 2.14 -20.51 -9.00
N GLY A 124 1.27 -20.40 -7.99
CA GLY A 124 0.39 -21.48 -7.54
C GLY A 124 0.95 -22.32 -6.39
N GLU A 125 2.24 -22.21 -6.06
CA GLU A 125 2.83 -22.87 -4.89
C GLU A 125 2.83 -21.95 -3.67
N THR A 126 2.17 -22.35 -2.58
CA THR A 126 2.19 -21.66 -1.27
C THR A 126 3.49 -21.86 -0.50
N LYS A 127 4.59 -22.26 -1.17
CA LYS A 127 5.88 -22.28 -0.50
C LYS A 127 6.13 -20.86 -0.05
N ALA A 128 6.44 -20.70 1.24
CA ALA A 128 7.19 -19.58 1.75
C ALA A 128 8.43 -19.49 0.86
N GLU A 129 8.36 -18.72 -0.22
CA GLU A 129 9.49 -18.30 -1.01
C GLU A 129 10.34 -17.55 0.00
N ARG A 130 11.23 -18.29 0.64
CA ARG A 130 12.14 -17.83 1.69
C ARG A 130 12.73 -16.53 1.18
N LEU A 131 12.22 -15.41 1.68
CA LEU A 131 12.53 -14.01 1.36
C LEU A 131 13.85 -13.92 0.58
N ARG A 132 13.83 -14.22 -0.72
CA ARG A 132 15.06 -14.38 -1.49
C ARG A 132 15.38 -13.02 -2.07
N GLY A 133 15.96 -12.19 -1.20
CA GLY A 133 16.98 -11.22 -1.59
C GLY A 133 16.51 -9.83 -1.99
N ILE A 134 15.32 -9.39 -1.59
CA ILE A 134 14.99 -7.97 -1.63
C ILE A 134 14.31 -7.60 -0.31
N ASP A 135 15.10 -7.11 0.64
CA ASP A 135 14.54 -6.51 1.85
C ASP A 135 14.03 -5.08 1.57
N VAL A 136 13.35 -4.45 2.53
CA VAL A 136 12.86 -3.06 2.38
C VAL A 136 13.98 -2.09 1.97
N LEU A 137 15.21 -2.28 2.46
CA LEU A 137 16.35 -1.44 2.13
C LEU A 137 16.81 -1.69 0.69
N ASP A 138 16.74 -2.92 0.19
CA ASP A 138 17.01 -3.22 -1.21
C ASP A 138 15.97 -2.57 -2.13
N ILE A 139 14.68 -2.64 -1.77
CA ILE A 139 13.60 -1.94 -2.52
C ILE A 139 13.87 -0.43 -2.54
N LEU A 140 14.16 0.16 -1.38
CA LEU A 140 14.42 1.61 -1.27
C LEU A 140 15.68 2.03 -2.02
N ARG A 141 16.76 1.23 -1.99
CA ARG A 141 18.02 1.52 -2.71
C ARG A 141 17.87 1.44 -4.22
N LEU A 142 17.02 0.56 -4.72
CA LEU A 142 16.79 0.40 -6.17
C LEU A 142 15.86 1.47 -6.76
N THR A 143 15.06 2.13 -5.92
CA THR A 143 14.01 3.06 -6.36
C THR A 143 14.30 4.51 -6.01
N VAL A 144 15.13 4.76 -5.00
CA VAL A 144 15.60 6.10 -4.62
C VAL A 144 17.08 6.22 -5.01
N PRO A 145 17.45 7.11 -5.96
CA PRO A 145 18.85 7.32 -6.27
C PRO A 145 19.60 7.75 -4.99
N LEU A 146 20.73 7.09 -4.71
CA LEU A 146 21.58 7.47 -3.58
C LEU A 146 21.93 8.96 -3.71
N PRO A 147 21.84 9.77 -2.63
CA PRO A 147 22.27 11.15 -2.69
C PRO A 147 23.74 11.15 -3.10
N VAL A 148 24.01 11.68 -4.29
CA VAL A 148 25.37 11.88 -4.77
C VAL A 148 26.00 12.86 -3.78
N ARG A 149 26.98 12.40 -2.99
CA ARG A 149 27.83 13.32 -2.24
C ARG A 149 28.46 14.21 -3.30
N ALA A 150 28.13 15.51 -3.30
CA ALA A 150 28.84 16.48 -4.10
C ALA A 150 30.32 16.34 -3.73
N ALA A 151 31.12 15.84 -4.68
CA ALA A 151 32.56 15.80 -4.53
C ALA A 151 33.03 17.25 -4.41
N GLY A 152 33.68 17.57 -3.29
CA GLY A 152 34.39 18.83 -3.09
C GLY A 152 35.71 18.85 -3.83
#